data_AF-A0AAF0VCB4-F1
#
_entry.id   AF-A0AAF0VCB4-F1
#
_cell.length_a   1.000
_cell.length_b   1.000
_cell.length_c   1.000
_cell.angle_alpha   90.00
_cell.angle_beta   90.00
_cell.angle_gamma   90.00
#
_symmetry.space_group_name_H-M   'P 1'
#
loop_
_entity.id
_entity.type
_entity.pdbx_description
1 polymer ?
#
loop_
_entity_poly.entity_id
_entity_poly.type
_entity_poly.pdbx_seq_one_letter_code
_entity_poly.pdbx_strand_id
1 'polypeptide(L)' 'MMDKTRVALTAISCITVVLILFICGMSPNIDKKTNAGFQMETVKTGDVTWACLKHNREYIGCSTVETVK' A
#
# COMPACT_ATOMS: atom_id res chain seq x y z
N MET A 1 -50.61 -6.30 -7.57
CA MET A 1 -49.79 -7.51 -7.77
C MET A 1 -48.35 -7.04 -7.92
N MET A 2 -47.44 -7.48 -7.04
CA MET A 2 -46.02 -7.13 -7.19
C MET A 2 -45.52 -7.80 -8.46
N ASP A 3 -45.15 -6.99 -9.44
CA ASP A 3 -44.75 -7.47 -10.76
C ASP A 3 -43.58 -8.44 -10.60
N LYS A 4 -43.75 -9.69 -11.06
CA LYS A 4 -42.76 -10.77 -10.88
C LYS A 4 -41.38 -10.33 -11.40
N THR A 5 -41.38 -9.46 -12.40
CA THR A 5 -40.19 -8.82 -12.99
C THR A 5 -39.49 -7.89 -11.99
N ARG A 6 -40.25 -7.09 -11.23
CA ARG A 6 -39.69 -6.20 -10.18
C ARG A 6 -39.08 -6.99 -9.05
N VAL A 7 -39.69 -8.11 -8.65
CA VAL A 7 -39.14 -8.99 -7.61
C VAL A 7 -37.84 -9.62 -8.06
N ALA A 8 -37.79 -10.13 -9.30
CA ALA A 8 -36.58 -10.70 -9.88
C ALA A 8 -35.45 -9.66 -10.00
N LEU A 9 -35.76 -8.44 -10.46
CA LEU A 9 -34.78 -7.36 -10.59
C LEU A 9 -34.18 -6.98 -9.23
N THR A 10 -35.01 -6.88 -8.19
CA THR A 10 -34.54 -6.57 -6.83
C THR A 10 -33.64 -7.69 -6.29
N ALA A 11 -34.01 -8.96 -6.51
CA ALA A 11 -33.19 -10.09 -6.07
C ALA A 11 -31.82 -10.10 -6.75
N ILE A 12 -31.77 -9.87 -8.07
CA ILE A 12 -30.51 -9.80 -8.83
C ILE A 12 -29.65 -8.65 -8.31
N SER A 13 -30.23 -7.46 -8.14
CA SER A 13 -29.53 -6.29 -7.62
C SER A 13 -28.90 -6.56 -6.24
N CYS A 14 -29.64 -7.18 -5.32
CA CYS A 14 -29.12 -7.54 -3.99
C CYS A 14 -27.93 -8.51 -4.08
N ILE A 15 -28.01 -9.53 -4.94
CA ILE A 15 -26.91 -10.49 -5.14
C ILE A 15 -25.66 -9.79 -5.70
N THR A 16 -25.85 -8.90 -6.69
CA THR A 16 -24.75 -8.15 -7.29
C THR A 16 -24.06 -7.23 -6.27
N VAL A 17 -24.83 -6.53 -5.42
CA VAL A 17 -24.26 -5.66 -4.37
C VAL A 17 -23.45 -6.48 -3.36
N VAL A 18 -23.96 -7.63 -2.90
CA VAL A 18 -23.24 -8.50 -1.97
C VAL A 18 -21.93 -9.01 -2.59
N LEU A 19 -21.96 -9.40 -3.87
CA LEU A 19 -20.78 -9.88 -4.57
C LEU A 19 -19.71 -8.78 -4.70
N ILE A 20 -20.11 -7.55 -5.05
CA ILE A 20 -19.19 -6.40 -5.16
C ILE A 20 -18.56 -6.11 -3.80
N LEU A 21 -19.34 -6.08 -2.72
CA LEU A 21 -18.83 -5.86 -1.37
C LEU A 21 -17.87 -6.97 -0.93
N PHE A 22 -18.14 -8.22 -1.30
CA PHE A 22 -17.24 -9.34 -1.00
C PHE A 22 -15.90 -9.20 -1.74
N ILE A 23 -15.92 -8.85 -3.03
CA ILE A 23 -14.70 -8.68 -3.84
C ILE A 23 -13.90 -7.44 -3.38
N CYS A 24 -14.58 -6.32 -3.11
CA CYS A 24 -13.94 -5.11 -2.60
C CYS A 24 -13.43 -5.29 -1.16
N GLY A 25 -14.12 -6.03 -0.31
CA GLY A 25 -13.69 -6.33 1.07
C GLY A 25 -12.53 -7.33 1.14
N MET A 26 -12.43 -8.24 0.17
CA MET A 26 -11.32 -9.18 0.00
C MET A 26 -10.13 -8.58 -0.76
N SER A 27 -10.28 -7.37 -1.30
CA SER A 27 -9.14 -6.68 -1.90
C SER A 27 -8.11 -6.50 -0.79
N PRO A 28 -6.90 -7.08 -0.92
CA PRO A 28 -5.88 -6.83 0.07
C PRO A 28 -5.74 -5.31 0.15
N ASN A 29 -5.95 -4.76 1.35
CA ASN A 29 -5.43 -3.44 1.67
C ASN A 29 -3.93 -3.60 1.51
N ILE A 30 -3.44 -3.41 0.28
CA ILE A 30 -2.04 -3.23 0.00
C ILE A 30 -1.75 -1.89 0.64
N ASP A 31 -1.51 -1.97 1.96
CA ASP A 31 -0.84 -0.95 2.72
C ASP A 31 0.30 -0.49 1.83
N LYS A 32 0.33 0.82 1.56
CA LYS A 32 1.27 1.46 0.63
C LYS A 32 2.71 1.39 1.14
N LYS A 33 3.14 0.25 1.67
CA LYS A 33 4.53 -0.17 1.75
C LYS A 33 4.99 -0.71 0.39
N THR A 34 4.87 0.13 -0.64
CA THR A 34 5.64 -0.04 -1.89
C THR A 34 7.16 0.06 -1.64
N ASN A 35 7.61 0.28 -0.39
CA ASN A 35 9.00 0.18 0.05
C ASN A 35 9.14 -0.62 1.36
N ALA A 36 8.40 -1.73 1.54
CA ALA A 36 8.39 -2.50 2.79
C ALA A 36 9.78 -2.97 3.27
N GLY A 37 10.75 -3.09 2.36
CA GLY A 37 12.12 -3.48 2.67
C GLY A 37 13.05 -2.28 2.82
N PHE A 38 13.05 -1.37 1.85
CA PHE A 38 14.08 -0.34 1.70
C PHE A 38 13.70 0.97 2.39
N GLN A 39 14.50 1.37 3.39
CA GLN A 39 14.33 2.62 4.13
C GLN A 39 15.64 3.43 4.05
N MET A 40 15.55 4.70 3.65
CA MET A 40 16.70 5.61 3.67
C MET A 40 16.78 6.33 5.02
N GLU A 41 17.98 6.39 5.59
CA GLU A 41 18.25 7.08 6.85
C GLU A 41 19.51 7.94 6.72
N THR A 42 19.44 9.18 7.19
CA THR A 42 20.61 10.06 7.25
C THR A 42 21.32 9.91 8.58
N VAL A 43 22.59 9.54 8.56
CA VAL A 43 23.42 9.36 9.75
C VAL A 43 24.53 10.40 9.75
N LYS A 44 24.71 11.12 10.86
CA LYS A 44 25.79 12.09 11.03
C LYS A 44 26.93 11.47 11.83
N THR A 45 28.13 11.47 11.26
CA THR A 45 29.34 10.97 11.92
C THR A 45 30.41 12.06 11.85
N GLY A 46 30.61 12.78 12.97
CA GLY A 46 31.43 13.98 13.00
C GLY A 46 30.80 15.08 12.13
N ASP A 47 31.58 15.61 11.18
CA ASP A 47 31.13 16.63 10.22
C ASP A 47 30.53 16.06 8.94
N VAL A 48 30.60 14.73 8.74
CA VAL A 48 30.12 14.07 7.52
C VAL A 48 28.68 13.59 7.72
N THR A 49 27.83 13.87 6.73
CA THR A 49 26.45 13.34 6.67
C THR A 49 26.40 12.23 5.62
N TRP A 50 25.91 11.06 6.04
CA TRP A 50 25.77 9.87 5.21
C TRP A 50 24.29 9.61 4.93
N ALA A 51 23.96 9.25 3.70
CA ALA A 51 22.68 8.66 3.33
C ALA A 51 22.85 7.14 3.30
N CYS A 52 22.23 6.46 4.25
CA CYS A 52 22.30 5.02 4.43
C CYS A 52 21.00 4.34 3.99
N LEU A 53 21.13 3.27 3.20
CA LEU A 53 20.02 2.41 2.79
C LEU A 53 19.92 1.22 3.75
N LYS A 54 18.77 1.11 4.42
CA LYS A 54 18.39 -0.04 5.25
C LYS A 54 17.48 -0.99 4.49
N HIS A 55 17.69 -2.28 4.65
CA HIS A 55 16.75 -3.31 4.27
C HIS A 55 16.51 -4.27 5.42
N ASN A 56 15.24 -4.50 5.79
CA ASN A 56 14.88 -5.38 6.91
C ASN A 56 15.64 -5.08 8.22
N ARG A 57 15.91 -3.79 8.50
CA ARG A 57 16.65 -3.27 9.67
C ARG A 57 18.18 -3.41 9.62
N GLU A 58 18.75 -3.96 8.55
CA GLU A 58 20.20 -3.99 8.32
C GLU A 58 20.62 -2.91 7.32
N TYR A 59 21.81 -2.34 7.50
CA TYR A 59 22.38 -1.39 6.54
C TYR A 59 23.00 -2.15 5.35
N ILE A 60 22.49 -1.91 4.14
CA ILE A 60 23.10 -2.50 2.92
C ILE A 60 24.23 -1.60 2.40
N GLY A 61 24.12 -0.28 2.56
CA GLY A 61 25.15 0.64 2.08
C GLY A 61 24.90 2.08 2.53
N CYS A 62 25.96 2.86 2.62
CA CYS A 62 25.92 4.28 2.93
C CYS A 62 26.74 5.05 1.90
N SER A 63 26.24 6.19 1.47
CA SER A 63 26.95 7.12 0.59
C SER A 63 27.05 8.48 1.26
N THR A 64 28.16 9.19 1.05
CA THR A 64 28.30 10.57 1.53
C THR A 64 27.31 11.46 0.78
N VAL A 65 26.57 12.29 1.51
CA VAL A 65 25.68 13.26 0.90
C VAL A 65 26.55 14.40 0.37
N GLU A 66 26.98 14.31 -0.88
CA GLU A 66 27.55 15.44 -1.59
C GLU A 66 26.40 16.43 -1.82
N THR A 67 26.41 17.52 -1.06
CA THR A 67 25.52 18.64 -1.35
C THR A 67 26.00 19.23 -2.67
N VAL A 68 25.23 18.99 -3.74
CA VAL A 68 25.47 19.66 -5.02
C VAL A 68 25.31 21.16 -4.74
N LYS A 69 26.42 21.90 -4.83
CA LYS A 69 26.49 23.33 -4.56
C LYS A 69 25.96 24.14 -5.74
#